data_AF-A0A1E7F008-F1
#
_entry.id   AF-A0A1E7F008-F1
#
_cell.length_a   1.000
_cell.length_b   1.000
_cell.length_c   1.000
_cell.angle_alpha   90.00
_cell.angle_beta   90.00
_cell.angle_gamma   90.00
#
_symmetry.space_group_name_H-M   'P 1'
#
loop_
_entity.id
_entity.type
_entity.pdbx_description
1 polymer ?
#
loop_
_entity_poly.entity_id
_entity_poly.type
_entity_poly.pdbx_seq_one_letter_code
_entity_poly.pdbx_strand_id
1 'polypeptide(L)'
;MNIFSTFVVVVIVLFVVDVISAEPAATFTPIDSNYDYQNTNTIYSVFTIFPSNSSVPYTMFTIFPSNDGCGVTIETSPPNLVTVNSVFRGHLMFEWNKDVSSAATSGGSVRIGIPSDRLKGVRLNGGHNVQIVEGFTNIYSLQISPNVEYNPFKTNNSATIRASMMSLPDSTDLELLNDGGQMYVQTNVPVAFGSVTYGGQSWIETPSLNCMVCFGKSAPELHIKGDVDACVNFNLIRSGHLRNGAQLTVTGTISGKIHSNENSTVNAPSCDNVISTNGSTCNAGPQSVDVDVGDLSQNSQILTGTYKCGEDSSSSPDSSPDSDSASVMPSYFAAIVAAVVAVAVAVSITTTTTMI
;
A
#
# COMPACT_ATOMS: atom_id res chain seq x y z
N MET A 1 69.01 37.71 2.47
CA MET A 1 67.77 38.00 3.22
C MET A 1 66.63 37.60 2.30
N ASN A 2 65.93 36.52 2.67
CA ASN A 2 65.15 35.68 1.76
C ASN A 2 63.82 36.33 1.33
N ILE A 3 63.56 36.26 0.03
CA ILE A 3 62.28 36.56 -0.60
C ILE A 3 61.45 35.27 -0.51
N PHE A 4 60.39 35.25 0.29
CA PHE A 4 59.43 34.16 0.32
C PHE A 4 58.29 34.48 -0.66
N SER A 5 58.22 33.66 -1.71
CA SER A 5 57.12 33.59 -2.67
C SER A 5 56.05 32.64 -2.13
N THR A 6 54.82 33.12 -1.97
CA THR A 6 53.67 32.32 -1.53
C THR A 6 52.94 31.80 -2.76
N PHE A 7 53.01 30.49 -3.01
CA PHE A 7 52.19 29.83 -4.03
C PHE A 7 50.81 29.53 -3.45
N VAL A 8 49.76 30.06 -4.09
CA VAL A 8 48.36 29.69 -3.83
C VAL A 8 48.05 28.47 -4.71
N VAL A 9 47.82 27.32 -4.07
CA VAL A 9 47.33 26.10 -4.75
C VAL A 9 45.82 26.20 -4.82
N VAL A 10 45.27 26.39 -6.02
CA VAL A 10 43.84 26.31 -6.29
C VAL A 10 43.48 24.85 -6.55
N VAL A 11 42.81 24.21 -5.59
CA VAL A 11 42.24 22.86 -5.75
C VAL A 11 40.91 23.00 -6.48
N ILE A 12 40.87 22.60 -7.75
CA ILE A 12 39.62 22.49 -8.51
C ILE A 12 39.01 21.12 -8.19
N VAL A 13 37.97 21.11 -7.35
CA VAL A 13 37.15 19.93 -7.09
C VAL A 13 36.21 19.75 -8.29
N LEU A 14 36.50 18.76 -9.14
CA LEU A 14 35.57 18.31 -10.19
C LEU A 14 34.42 17.53 -9.51
N PHE A 15 33.24 18.13 -9.48
CA PHE A 15 32.01 17.40 -9.21
C PHE A 15 31.70 16.52 -10.42
N VAL A 16 31.84 15.20 -10.25
CA VAL A 16 31.19 14.25 -11.15
C VAL A 16 29.69 14.36 -10.84
N VAL A 17 28.97 15.09 -11.69
CA VAL A 17 27.52 15.06 -11.70
C VAL A 17 27.14 13.70 -12.27
N ASP A 18 26.73 12.77 -11.42
CA ASP A 18 26.05 11.57 -11.88
C ASP A 18 24.86 12.04 -12.72
N VAL A 19 24.94 11.79 -14.03
CA VAL A 19 23.79 11.89 -14.90
C VAL A 19 22.87 10.77 -14.44
N ILE A 20 21.92 11.11 -13.57
CA ILE A 20 20.79 10.26 -13.24
C ILE A 20 20.08 10.03 -14.58
N SER A 21 20.37 8.88 -15.20
CA SER A 21 19.59 8.39 -16.32
C SER A 21 18.20 8.20 -15.77
N ALA A 22 17.30 9.15 -16.04
CA ALA A 22 15.90 9.03 -15.68
C ALA A 22 15.41 7.71 -16.26
N GLU A 23 15.02 6.78 -15.40
CA GLU A 23 14.27 5.61 -15.87
C GLU A 23 13.08 6.13 -16.68
N PRO A 24 12.80 5.54 -17.85
CA PRO A 24 11.62 5.92 -18.61
C PRO A 24 10.42 5.80 -17.67
N ALA A 25 9.64 6.88 -17.56
CA ALA A 25 8.44 6.89 -16.75
C ALA A 25 7.60 5.65 -17.11
N ALA A 26 7.21 4.88 -16.09
CA ALA A 26 6.48 3.64 -16.31
C ALA A 26 5.21 3.93 -17.12
N THR A 27 5.09 3.31 -18.29
CA THR A 27 3.87 3.40 -19.10
C THR A 27 2.84 2.45 -18.52
N PHE A 28 1.74 3.00 -18.00
CA PHE A 28 0.60 2.24 -17.50
C PHE A 28 -0.40 2.01 -18.63
N THR A 29 -0.88 0.76 -18.74
CA THR A 29 -1.89 0.38 -19.73
C THR A 29 -3.14 -0.11 -19.01
N PRO A 30 -4.34 0.38 -19.39
CA PRO A 30 -5.60 -0.17 -18.88
C PRO A 30 -5.68 -1.68 -19.10
N ILE A 31 -6.19 -2.40 -18.11
CA ILE A 31 -6.38 -3.84 -18.26
C ILE A 31 -7.63 -4.16 -19.09
N ASP A 32 -7.54 -5.24 -19.86
CA ASP A 32 -8.73 -5.86 -20.43
C ASP A 32 -9.46 -6.64 -19.33
N SER A 33 -10.76 -6.42 -19.19
CA SER A 33 -11.57 -7.14 -18.23
C SER A 33 -12.97 -7.41 -18.79
N ASN A 34 -13.41 -8.65 -18.63
CA ASN A 34 -14.77 -9.09 -19.00
C ASN A 34 -15.81 -8.77 -17.91
N TYR A 35 -15.39 -8.15 -16.80
CA TYR A 35 -16.26 -7.78 -15.70
C TYR A 35 -16.65 -6.31 -15.78
N ASP A 36 -17.91 -6.00 -15.53
CA ASP A 36 -18.33 -4.63 -15.23
C ASP A 36 -18.00 -4.32 -13.76
N TYR A 37 -16.94 -3.55 -13.56
CA TYR A 37 -16.53 -3.05 -12.24
C TYR A 37 -16.80 -1.54 -12.09
N GLN A 38 -17.47 -0.90 -13.05
CA GLN A 38 -17.76 0.54 -13.00
C GLN A 38 -18.67 0.90 -11.82
N ASN A 39 -19.53 -0.04 -11.41
CA ASN A 39 -20.47 0.08 -10.30
C ASN A 39 -19.94 -0.48 -8.95
N THR A 40 -18.63 -0.68 -8.81
CA THR A 40 -18.00 -1.14 -7.56
C THR A 40 -17.93 -0.06 -6.48
N ASN A 41 -18.55 -0.30 -5.32
CA ASN A 41 -18.63 0.65 -4.19
C ASN A 41 -17.75 0.25 -3.00
N THR A 42 -16.84 -0.70 -3.17
CA THR A 42 -15.92 -1.19 -2.13
C THR A 42 -14.77 -1.89 -2.86
N ILE A 43 -13.51 -1.74 -2.43
CA ILE A 43 -12.43 -2.55 -2.99
C ILE A 43 -11.90 -3.48 -1.91
N TYR A 44 -12.47 -4.67 -1.84
CA TYR A 44 -11.74 -5.77 -1.23
C TYR A 44 -10.68 -6.20 -2.22
N SER A 45 -9.45 -5.71 -2.03
CA SER A 45 -8.26 -6.17 -2.75
C SER A 45 -7.88 -7.58 -2.29
N VAL A 46 -8.76 -8.56 -2.47
CA VAL A 46 -8.38 -9.96 -2.25
C VAL A 46 -7.42 -10.32 -3.38
N PHE A 47 -6.13 -10.12 -3.12
CA PHE A 47 -5.05 -10.73 -3.87
C PHE A 47 -5.06 -12.21 -3.52
N THR A 48 -5.84 -13.01 -4.26
CA THR A 48 -5.68 -14.45 -4.24
C THR A 48 -4.35 -14.77 -4.88
N ILE A 49 -3.38 -15.18 -4.06
CA ILE A 49 -2.08 -15.67 -4.50
C ILE A 49 -2.28 -17.08 -5.07
N PHE A 50 -1.60 -17.36 -6.18
CA PHE A 50 -1.61 -18.65 -6.89
C PHE A 50 -1.23 -19.87 -6.04
N PRO A 51 -1.49 -21.09 -6.57
CA PRO A 51 -0.82 -22.30 -6.12
C PRO A 51 0.72 -22.15 -6.11
N SER A 52 1.27 -22.23 -4.90
CA SER A 52 2.63 -22.53 -4.36
C SER A 52 3.94 -22.42 -5.18
N ASN A 53 3.94 -22.25 -6.50
CA ASN A 53 5.14 -22.47 -7.34
C ASN A 53 5.49 -21.32 -8.30
N SER A 54 4.74 -20.21 -8.33
CA SER A 54 5.06 -19.06 -9.19
C SER A 54 5.73 -17.94 -8.39
N SER A 55 6.91 -17.49 -8.83
CA SER A 55 7.50 -16.24 -8.35
C SER A 55 6.69 -15.06 -8.88
N VAL A 56 5.97 -14.37 -8.00
CA VAL A 56 5.32 -13.10 -8.33
C VAL A 56 6.35 -11.96 -8.20
N PRO A 57 6.38 -11.01 -9.14
CA PRO A 57 7.28 -9.87 -9.04
C PRO A 57 6.91 -9.02 -7.83
N TYR A 58 7.92 -8.38 -7.22
CA TYR A 58 7.67 -7.34 -6.22
C TYR A 58 6.82 -6.24 -6.88
N THR A 59 5.59 -6.08 -6.42
CA THR A 59 4.59 -5.22 -7.08
C THR A 59 4.01 -4.22 -6.08
N MET A 60 3.95 -2.96 -6.51
CA MET A 60 3.27 -1.89 -5.79
C MET A 60 1.85 -1.72 -6.35
N PHE A 61 0.86 -1.71 -5.47
CA PHE A 61 -0.52 -1.35 -5.81
C PHE A 61 -0.80 0.06 -5.32
N THR A 62 -1.11 0.98 -6.21
CA THR A 62 -1.45 2.35 -5.86
C THR A 62 -2.93 2.61 -6.11
N ILE A 63 -3.65 2.91 -5.04
CA ILE A 63 -5.08 3.22 -5.06
C ILE A 63 -5.23 4.74 -4.86
N PHE A 64 -5.94 5.41 -5.77
CA PHE A 64 -6.09 6.87 -5.75
C PHE A 64 -7.51 7.29 -6.16
N PRO A 65 -7.97 8.47 -5.70
CA PRO A 65 -9.26 9.01 -6.15
C PRO A 65 -9.26 9.24 -7.66
N SER A 66 -10.21 8.66 -8.39
CA SER A 66 -10.46 9.00 -9.79
C SER A 66 -11.25 10.31 -9.89
N ASN A 67 -11.19 10.96 -11.05
CA ASN A 67 -12.02 12.13 -11.34
C ASN A 67 -13.51 11.77 -11.25
N ASP A 68 -14.30 12.69 -10.68
CA ASP A 68 -15.75 12.54 -10.54
C ASP A 68 -16.40 12.17 -11.89
N GLY A 69 -17.25 11.13 -11.87
CA GLY A 69 -17.97 10.65 -13.05
C GLY A 69 -17.24 9.58 -13.87
N CYS A 70 -15.93 9.43 -13.72
CA CYS A 70 -15.20 8.27 -14.22
C CYS A 70 -15.31 7.16 -13.17
N GLY A 71 -15.92 6.03 -13.51
CA GLY A 71 -16.01 4.87 -12.61
C GLY A 71 -14.62 4.30 -12.26
N VAL A 72 -14.59 3.03 -11.87
CA VAL A 72 -13.32 2.41 -11.47
C VAL A 72 -12.41 2.21 -12.69
N THR A 73 -11.14 2.61 -12.58
CA THR A 73 -10.10 2.37 -13.59
C THR A 73 -8.98 1.52 -13.02
N ILE A 74 -8.41 0.64 -13.83
CA ILE A 74 -7.31 -0.24 -13.43
C ILE A 74 -6.29 -0.27 -14.56
N GLU A 75 -5.04 0.01 -14.23
CA GLU A 75 -3.93 0.02 -15.19
C GLU A 75 -2.72 -0.70 -14.60
N THR A 76 -1.91 -1.30 -15.47
CA THR A 76 -0.73 -2.05 -15.03
C THR A 76 0.51 -1.67 -15.83
N SER A 77 1.66 -1.80 -15.19
CA SER A 77 2.98 -1.78 -15.80
C SER A 77 3.80 -2.96 -15.24
N PRO A 78 4.24 -3.94 -16.08
CA PRO A 78 3.97 -4.05 -17.51
C PRO A 78 2.47 -4.23 -17.83
N PRO A 79 2.05 -4.05 -19.11
CA PRO A 79 0.66 -4.24 -19.53
C PRO A 79 0.14 -5.64 -19.21
N ASN A 80 -1.12 -5.75 -18.79
CA ASN A 80 -1.79 -6.99 -18.42
C ASN A 80 -1.06 -7.81 -17.33
N LEU A 81 -0.38 -7.15 -16.39
CA LEU A 81 0.30 -7.81 -15.26
C LEU A 81 -0.70 -8.56 -14.36
N VAL A 82 -1.87 -7.96 -14.15
CA VAL A 82 -3.00 -8.56 -13.44
C VAL A 82 -4.26 -8.47 -14.29
N THR A 83 -5.21 -9.35 -14.02
CA THR A 83 -6.58 -9.32 -14.56
C THR A 83 -7.58 -9.26 -13.41
N VAL A 84 -8.80 -8.78 -13.69
CA VAL A 84 -9.90 -8.90 -12.73
C VAL A 84 -10.43 -10.32 -12.82
N ASN A 85 -10.30 -11.08 -11.74
CA ASN A 85 -10.77 -12.46 -11.66
C ASN A 85 -12.27 -12.52 -11.34
N SER A 86 -12.75 -11.64 -10.45
CA SER A 86 -14.18 -11.55 -10.13
C SER A 86 -14.54 -10.22 -9.47
N VAL A 87 -15.83 -9.89 -9.56
CA VAL A 87 -16.46 -8.85 -8.75
C VAL A 87 -17.55 -9.51 -7.92
N PHE A 88 -17.30 -9.74 -6.63
CA PHE A 88 -18.27 -10.41 -5.75
C PHE A 88 -18.68 -9.50 -4.60
N ARG A 89 -19.98 -9.18 -4.49
CA ARG A 89 -20.50 -8.27 -3.43
C ARG A 89 -19.79 -6.91 -3.38
N GLY A 90 -19.40 -6.38 -4.54
CA GLY A 90 -18.61 -5.15 -4.62
C GLY A 90 -17.19 -5.34 -4.10
N HIS A 91 -16.54 -6.45 -4.44
CA HIS A 91 -15.15 -6.73 -4.08
C HIS A 91 -14.38 -6.99 -5.37
N LEU A 92 -13.35 -6.20 -5.63
CA LEU A 92 -12.53 -6.34 -6.83
C LEU A 92 -11.35 -7.29 -6.56
N MET A 93 -11.42 -8.50 -7.12
CA MET A 93 -10.40 -9.52 -6.92
C MET A 93 -9.46 -9.58 -8.12
N PHE A 94 -8.16 -9.60 -7.84
CA PHE A 94 -7.10 -9.68 -8.86
C PHE A 94 -6.53 -11.09 -8.96
N GLU A 95 -6.21 -11.49 -10.18
CA GLU A 95 -5.37 -12.64 -10.49
C GLU A 95 -4.18 -12.16 -11.32
N TRP A 96 -3.00 -12.74 -11.14
CA TRP A 96 -1.88 -12.34 -11.99
C TRP A 96 -1.99 -13.00 -13.36
N ASN A 97 -1.47 -12.33 -14.37
CA ASN A 97 -1.15 -12.99 -15.61
C ASN A 97 0.19 -13.71 -15.44
N LYS A 98 0.18 -15.04 -15.44
CA LYS A 98 1.38 -15.86 -15.21
C LYS A 98 2.49 -15.59 -16.24
N ASP A 99 2.13 -15.40 -17.49
CA ASP A 99 3.10 -15.19 -18.58
C ASP A 99 3.80 -13.84 -18.43
N VAL A 100 3.05 -12.80 -18.07
CA VAL A 100 3.59 -11.45 -17.85
C VAL A 100 4.37 -11.37 -16.54
N SER A 101 3.80 -11.89 -15.45
CA SER A 101 4.41 -11.80 -14.11
C SER A 101 5.72 -12.60 -14.00
N SER A 102 5.82 -13.76 -14.64
CA SER A 102 7.07 -14.55 -14.65
C SER A 102 8.20 -13.92 -15.47
N ALA A 103 7.87 -13.02 -16.42
CA ALA A 103 8.84 -12.30 -17.24
C ALA A 103 9.22 -10.92 -16.66
N ALA A 104 8.50 -10.42 -15.65
CA ALA A 104 8.74 -9.12 -15.05
C ALA A 104 9.98 -9.13 -14.14
N THR A 105 11.11 -8.68 -14.66
CA THR A 105 12.42 -8.69 -13.96
C THR A 105 12.68 -7.46 -13.10
N SER A 106 11.97 -6.35 -13.32
CA SER A 106 12.21 -5.04 -12.67
C SER A 106 11.14 -4.64 -11.65
N GLY A 107 10.30 -5.58 -11.20
CA GLY A 107 9.11 -5.27 -10.40
C GLY A 107 7.94 -4.81 -11.27
N GLY A 108 6.73 -4.88 -10.70
CA GLY A 108 5.49 -4.48 -11.35
C GLY A 108 4.81 -3.33 -10.62
N SER A 109 3.84 -2.69 -11.26
CA SER A 109 2.98 -1.68 -10.63
C SER A 109 1.56 -1.79 -11.15
N VAL A 110 0.60 -1.60 -10.25
CA VAL A 110 -0.83 -1.58 -10.56
C VAL A 110 -1.40 -0.28 -10.01
N ARG A 111 -2.15 0.44 -10.83
CA ARG A 111 -2.81 1.69 -10.47
C ARG A 111 -4.32 1.49 -10.53
N ILE A 112 -5.01 1.88 -9.47
CA ILE A 112 -6.45 1.69 -9.32
C ILE A 112 -7.09 3.04 -8.98
N GLY A 113 -7.80 3.61 -9.94
CA GLY A 113 -8.60 4.82 -9.77
C GLY A 113 -10.01 4.46 -9.30
N ILE A 114 -10.49 5.10 -8.24
CA ILE A 114 -11.83 4.86 -7.67
C ILE A 114 -12.44 6.21 -7.28
N PRO A 115 -13.74 6.46 -7.51
CA PRO A 115 -14.35 7.69 -7.01
C PRO A 115 -14.16 7.84 -5.49
N SER A 116 -13.87 9.07 -5.06
CA SER A 116 -13.43 9.40 -3.70
C SER A 116 -14.40 8.95 -2.60
N ASP A 117 -15.69 8.91 -2.92
CA ASP A 117 -16.79 8.54 -2.03
C ASP A 117 -17.11 7.04 -2.03
N ARG A 118 -16.42 6.24 -2.85
CA ARG A 118 -16.75 4.82 -3.08
C ARG A 118 -15.74 3.83 -2.53
N LEU A 119 -14.52 4.23 -2.20
CA LEU A 119 -13.60 3.32 -1.52
C LEU A 119 -13.99 3.18 -0.05
N LYS A 120 -14.46 1.99 0.32
CA LYS A 120 -14.95 1.67 1.67
C LYS A 120 -13.93 1.01 2.58
N GLY A 121 -13.01 0.25 1.99
CA GLY A 121 -11.93 -0.37 2.73
C GLY A 121 -10.97 -1.07 1.80
N VAL A 122 -9.83 -1.48 2.34
CA VAL A 122 -8.79 -2.24 1.63
C VAL A 122 -8.37 -3.41 2.50
N ARG A 123 -8.44 -4.61 1.94
CA ARG A 123 -7.95 -5.83 2.57
C ARG A 123 -6.81 -6.39 1.76
N LEU A 124 -5.72 -6.77 2.41
CA LEU A 124 -4.54 -7.40 1.83
C LEU A 124 -4.38 -8.81 2.37
N ASN A 125 -4.21 -9.75 1.45
CA ASN A 125 -3.85 -11.12 1.79
C ASN A 125 -2.47 -11.40 1.18
N GLY A 126 -1.51 -11.80 2.02
CA GLY A 126 -0.14 -12.12 1.58
C GLY A 126 0.75 -10.90 1.30
N GLY A 127 1.99 -11.16 0.87
CA GLY A 127 3.13 -10.24 0.94
C GLY A 127 3.18 -9.09 -0.08
N HIS A 128 2.06 -8.43 -0.35
CA HIS A 128 1.96 -7.33 -1.31
C HIS A 128 2.06 -5.95 -0.65
N ASN A 129 2.48 -4.94 -1.42
CA ASN A 129 2.54 -3.56 -0.95
C ASN A 129 1.42 -2.75 -1.59
N VAL A 130 0.65 -2.05 -0.76
CA VAL A 130 -0.41 -1.12 -1.19
C VAL A 130 -0.12 0.26 -0.66
N GLN A 131 -0.32 1.25 -1.53
CA GLN A 131 -0.32 2.66 -1.22
C GLN A 131 -1.73 3.23 -1.50
N ILE A 132 -2.33 3.88 -0.52
CA ILE A 132 -3.62 4.59 -0.65
C ILE A 132 -3.33 6.08 -0.60
N VAL A 133 -3.57 6.75 -1.73
CA VAL A 133 -3.37 8.18 -1.89
C VAL A 133 -4.51 8.95 -1.21
N GLU A 134 -4.17 10.11 -0.67
CA GLU A 134 -5.09 11.05 -0.04
C GLU A 134 -6.27 11.43 -0.96
N GLY A 135 -7.41 11.79 -0.35
CA GLY A 135 -8.59 12.34 -1.03
C GLY A 135 -9.83 11.45 -1.00
N PHE A 136 -9.75 10.25 -0.43
CA PHE A 136 -10.94 9.42 -0.17
C PHE A 136 -11.73 9.93 1.02
N THR A 137 -13.06 9.85 0.94
CA THR A 137 -13.99 10.42 1.94
C THR A 137 -14.84 9.36 2.64
N ASN A 138 -14.60 8.07 2.36
CA ASN A 138 -15.52 7.00 2.78
C ASN A 138 -14.85 5.69 3.22
N ILE A 139 -13.59 5.73 3.62
CA ILE A 139 -12.86 4.54 4.07
C ILE A 139 -13.16 4.28 5.55
N TYR A 140 -13.68 3.09 5.88
CA TYR A 140 -13.92 2.65 7.25
C TYR A 140 -13.07 1.45 7.67
N SER A 141 -12.32 0.81 6.77
CA SER A 141 -11.49 -0.34 7.15
C SER A 141 -10.22 -0.51 6.33
N LEU A 142 -9.09 -0.68 7.00
CA LEU A 142 -7.85 -1.20 6.42
C LEU A 142 -7.46 -2.50 7.12
N GLN A 143 -7.17 -3.54 6.34
CA GLN A 143 -6.87 -4.86 6.86
C GLN A 143 -5.68 -5.51 6.16
N ILE A 144 -4.72 -6.02 6.91
CA ILE A 144 -3.74 -7.02 6.49
C ILE A 144 -4.16 -8.34 7.16
N SER A 145 -4.41 -9.37 6.36
CA SER A 145 -4.68 -10.73 6.83
C SER A 145 -3.46 -11.61 6.56
N PRO A 146 -3.20 -12.62 7.40
CA PRO A 146 -2.10 -13.52 7.19
C PRO A 146 -2.40 -14.38 5.96
N ASN A 147 -1.35 -14.84 5.27
CA ASN A 147 -1.52 -15.82 4.21
C ASN A 147 -1.85 -17.18 4.85
N VAL A 148 -3.14 -17.46 5.04
CA VAL A 148 -3.64 -18.67 5.73
C VAL A 148 -3.43 -19.94 4.89
N GLU A 149 -3.09 -19.80 3.60
CA GLU A 149 -3.24 -20.88 2.63
C GLU A 149 -2.07 -21.89 2.62
N TYR A 150 -0.88 -21.53 3.17
CA TYR A 150 0.29 -22.41 3.04
C TYR A 150 0.91 -22.93 4.33
N ASN A 151 0.78 -22.23 5.46
CA ASN A 151 1.19 -22.74 6.77
C ASN A 151 0.77 -21.73 7.86
N PRO A 152 -0.11 -22.08 8.82
CA PRO A 152 -0.45 -21.18 9.93
C PRO A 152 0.74 -20.85 10.86
N PHE A 153 1.91 -21.47 10.64
CA PHE A 153 3.15 -21.22 11.36
C PHE A 153 4.20 -20.42 10.58
N LYS A 154 3.95 -20.03 9.32
CA LYS A 154 4.89 -19.21 8.53
C LYS A 154 4.40 -17.76 8.52
N THR A 155 4.73 -17.04 9.58
CA THR A 155 4.23 -15.69 9.93
C THR A 155 4.91 -14.54 9.18
N ASN A 156 5.63 -14.81 8.08
CA ASN A 156 6.37 -13.77 7.38
C ASN A 156 5.47 -13.13 6.32
N ASN A 157 4.45 -12.41 6.76
CA ASN A 157 3.63 -11.63 5.84
C ASN A 157 4.38 -10.33 5.54
N SER A 158 5.13 -10.26 4.44
CA SER A 158 5.81 -9.03 4.00
C SER A 158 4.84 -7.99 3.41
N ALA A 159 3.57 -8.04 3.81
CA ALA A 159 2.54 -7.16 3.31
C ALA A 159 2.72 -5.78 3.92
N THR A 160 2.58 -4.74 3.10
CA THR A 160 2.67 -3.36 3.58
C THR A 160 1.45 -2.56 3.12
N ILE A 161 0.82 -1.83 4.04
CA ILE A 161 -0.12 -0.75 3.72
C ILE A 161 0.52 0.57 4.08
N ARG A 162 0.48 1.53 3.16
CA ARG A 162 0.73 2.94 3.42
C ARG A 162 -0.50 3.74 3.01
N ALA A 163 -1.09 4.51 3.93
CA ALA A 163 -2.31 5.24 3.65
C ALA A 163 -2.30 6.63 4.31
N SER A 164 -2.67 7.65 3.53
CA SER A 164 -3.08 8.96 4.06
C SER A 164 -4.59 9.12 3.83
N MET A 165 -5.30 9.46 4.90
CA MET A 165 -6.76 9.55 4.96
C MET A 165 -7.19 10.79 5.74
N MET A 166 -6.71 11.95 5.31
CA MET A 166 -6.94 13.27 5.92
C MET A 166 -8.24 13.93 5.46
N SER A 167 -8.91 13.39 4.43
CA SER A 167 -10.19 13.86 3.90
C SER A 167 -11.40 13.10 4.46
N LEU A 168 -11.20 12.24 5.47
CA LEU A 168 -12.31 11.51 6.07
C LEU A 168 -13.20 12.44 6.90
N PRO A 169 -14.53 12.27 6.86
CA PRO A 169 -15.44 13.03 7.71
C PRO A 169 -15.33 12.56 9.16
N ASP A 170 -15.48 13.49 10.12
CA ASP A 170 -15.35 13.23 11.58
C ASP A 170 -16.27 12.10 12.10
N SER A 171 -17.36 11.79 11.39
CA SER A 171 -18.29 10.70 11.72
C SER A 171 -17.81 9.31 11.28
N THR A 172 -16.61 9.20 10.71
CA THR A 172 -16.10 7.93 10.18
C THR A 172 -15.72 6.98 11.31
N ASP A 173 -16.23 5.76 11.23
CA ASP A 173 -15.91 4.67 12.16
C ASP A 173 -14.77 3.83 11.56
N LEU A 174 -13.52 4.26 11.74
CA LEU A 174 -12.35 3.66 11.10
C LEU A 174 -11.78 2.48 11.91
N GLU A 175 -11.62 1.33 11.26
CA GLU A 175 -10.99 0.13 11.80
C GLU A 175 -9.66 -0.20 11.09
N LEU A 176 -8.63 -0.51 11.87
CA LEU A 176 -7.28 -0.86 11.40
C LEU A 176 -6.88 -2.24 11.93
N LEU A 177 -6.72 -3.21 11.03
CA LEU A 177 -6.42 -4.60 11.38
C LEU A 177 -5.11 -5.03 10.72
N ASN A 178 -4.09 -5.38 11.49
CA ASN A 178 -2.81 -5.84 10.99
C ASN A 178 -2.43 -7.21 11.55
N ASP A 179 -2.56 -8.23 10.72
CA ASP A 179 -2.15 -9.60 11.03
C ASP A 179 -0.84 -9.96 10.28
N GLY A 180 0.27 -9.76 10.98
CA GLY A 180 1.60 -10.20 10.57
C GLY A 180 2.35 -9.32 9.55
N GLY A 181 1.81 -8.17 9.14
CA GLY A 181 2.43 -7.27 8.16
C GLY A 181 2.82 -5.89 8.71
N GLN A 182 3.04 -4.92 7.82
CA GLN A 182 3.41 -3.55 8.15
C GLN A 182 2.31 -2.58 7.74
N MET A 183 1.87 -1.71 8.65
CA MET A 183 0.82 -0.74 8.38
C MET A 183 1.25 0.66 8.80
N TYR A 184 1.26 1.61 7.86
CA TYR A 184 1.56 3.02 8.09
C TYR A 184 0.33 3.84 7.71
N VAL A 185 -0.28 4.50 8.69
CA VAL A 185 -1.56 5.21 8.50
C VAL A 185 -1.47 6.60 9.10
N GLN A 186 -1.84 7.60 8.30
CA GLN A 186 -2.10 8.96 8.76
C GLN A 186 -3.57 9.28 8.51
N THR A 187 -4.28 9.75 9.53
CA THR A 187 -5.72 10.06 9.43
C THR A 187 -6.10 11.26 10.30
N ASN A 188 -7.08 12.04 9.85
CA ASN A 188 -7.65 13.17 10.60
C ASN A 188 -8.78 12.75 11.55
N VAL A 189 -9.24 11.50 11.50
CA VAL A 189 -10.33 11.00 12.33
C VAL A 189 -9.82 10.03 13.41
N PRO A 190 -10.53 9.91 14.55
CA PRO A 190 -10.29 8.84 15.52
C PRO A 190 -10.35 7.46 14.87
N VAL A 191 -9.44 6.57 15.27
CA VAL A 191 -9.53 5.15 14.95
C VAL A 191 -10.38 4.48 16.03
N ALA A 192 -11.51 3.90 15.63
CA ALA A 192 -12.42 3.26 16.55
C ALA A 192 -11.86 1.93 17.07
N PHE A 193 -11.23 1.15 16.20
CA PHE A 193 -10.64 -0.14 16.56
C PHE A 193 -9.32 -0.40 15.85
N GLY A 194 -8.29 -0.78 16.61
CA GLY A 194 -6.97 -1.16 16.13
C GLY A 194 -6.59 -2.56 16.62
N SER A 195 -6.19 -3.46 15.72
CA SER A 195 -5.67 -4.78 16.10
C SER A 195 -4.33 -5.04 15.43
N VAL A 196 -3.32 -5.42 16.20
CA VAL A 196 -2.01 -5.84 15.68
C VAL A 196 -1.66 -7.22 16.22
N THR A 197 -1.54 -8.20 15.33
CA THR A 197 -1.40 -9.59 15.71
C THR A 197 -0.32 -10.32 14.93
N TYR A 198 0.12 -11.45 15.47
CA TYR A 198 1.04 -12.40 14.81
C TYR A 198 2.34 -11.77 14.25
N GLY A 199 2.91 -10.79 14.94
CA GLY A 199 4.16 -10.12 14.55
C GLY A 199 3.97 -8.93 13.63
N GLY A 200 2.73 -8.50 13.41
CA GLY A 200 2.43 -7.27 12.71
C GLY A 200 3.05 -6.06 13.40
N GLN A 201 3.35 -5.03 12.62
CA GLN A 201 3.91 -3.76 13.06
C GLN A 201 3.09 -2.63 12.46
N SER A 202 2.58 -1.72 13.30
CA SER A 202 1.75 -0.61 12.83
C SER A 202 2.24 0.72 13.38
N TRP A 203 2.24 1.74 12.53
CA TRP A 203 2.55 3.14 12.84
C TRP A 203 1.36 3.99 12.42
N ILE A 204 0.72 4.63 13.39
CA ILE A 204 -0.57 5.30 13.20
C ILE A 204 -0.47 6.73 13.73
N GLU A 205 -0.72 7.72 12.87
CA GLU A 205 -0.98 9.10 13.26
C GLU A 205 -2.49 9.34 13.19
N THR A 206 -3.09 9.65 14.34
CA THR A 206 -4.53 9.85 14.50
C THR A 206 -4.78 10.76 15.71
N PRO A 207 -5.89 11.52 15.77
CA PRO A 207 -6.28 12.20 17.01
C PRO A 207 -6.38 11.24 18.20
N SER A 208 -6.97 10.06 18.01
CA SER A 208 -7.11 9.05 19.08
C SER A 208 -7.33 7.64 18.53
N LEU A 209 -6.90 6.63 19.30
CA LEU A 209 -7.26 5.23 19.11
C LEU A 209 -8.10 4.75 20.29
N ASN A 210 -9.38 4.46 20.06
CA ASN A 210 -10.31 4.11 21.13
C ASN A 210 -10.10 2.65 21.57
N CYS A 211 -10.29 1.67 20.69
CA CYS A 211 -10.11 0.27 21.07
C CYS A 211 -8.81 -0.28 20.50
N MET A 212 -8.03 -1.01 21.31
CA MET A 212 -6.84 -1.67 20.79
C MET A 212 -6.61 -3.08 21.31
N VAL A 213 -6.07 -3.93 20.45
CA VAL A 213 -5.69 -5.31 20.78
C VAL A 213 -4.34 -5.62 20.13
N CYS A 214 -3.36 -6.03 20.93
CA CYS A 214 -2.02 -6.40 20.45
C CYS A 214 -1.59 -7.75 21.03
N PHE A 215 -1.60 -8.81 20.23
CA PHE A 215 -1.17 -10.15 20.70
C PHE A 215 -0.73 -11.05 19.55
N GLY A 216 0.23 -11.94 19.81
CA GLY A 216 0.63 -12.92 18.82
C GLY A 216 1.84 -13.71 19.27
N LYS A 217 2.12 -14.83 18.61
CA LYS A 217 3.30 -15.66 18.93
C LYS A 217 4.63 -14.98 18.56
N SER A 218 4.56 -13.98 17.68
CA SER A 218 5.68 -13.16 17.24
C SER A 218 5.40 -11.76 17.74
N ALA A 219 6.23 -11.22 18.65
CA ALA A 219 6.03 -9.95 19.35
C ALA A 219 5.48 -8.84 18.44
N PRO A 220 4.17 -8.53 18.47
CA PRO A 220 3.59 -7.49 17.63
C PRO A 220 3.94 -6.10 18.16
N GLU A 221 3.98 -5.10 17.28
CA GLU A 221 4.31 -3.72 17.63
C GLU A 221 3.24 -2.73 17.16
N LEU A 222 2.84 -1.83 18.05
CA LEU A 222 1.89 -0.77 17.77
C LEU A 222 2.47 0.58 18.23
N HIS A 223 2.67 1.48 17.28
CA HIS A 223 3.21 2.83 17.49
C HIS A 223 2.14 3.85 17.13
N ILE A 224 1.75 4.70 18.08
CA ILE A 224 0.64 5.64 17.96
C ILE A 224 1.15 7.06 18.24
N LYS A 225 1.02 7.90 17.22
CA LYS A 225 1.14 9.36 17.33
C LYS A 225 -0.27 9.93 17.51
N GLY A 226 -0.71 10.02 18.77
CA GLY A 226 -2.08 10.34 19.15
C GLY A 226 -2.42 9.89 20.56
N ASP A 227 -3.66 10.15 20.99
CA ASP A 227 -4.20 9.65 22.25
C ASP A 227 -4.67 8.19 22.14
N VAL A 228 -4.79 7.50 23.27
CA VAL A 228 -5.34 6.13 23.36
C VAL A 228 -6.44 6.09 24.42
N ASP A 229 -7.68 5.81 24.00
CA ASP A 229 -8.83 5.68 24.89
C ASP A 229 -9.31 4.25 25.02
N ALA A 230 -8.46 3.38 25.55
CA ALA A 230 -8.68 1.93 25.63
C ALA A 230 -10.11 1.55 26.10
N CYS A 231 -10.91 1.08 25.15
CA CYS A 231 -12.32 0.76 25.34
C CYS A 231 -12.62 -0.21 26.48
N VAL A 232 -13.78 0.00 27.12
CA VAL A 232 -14.26 -0.81 28.25
C VAL A 232 -15.20 -1.96 27.82
N ASN A 233 -15.60 -2.04 26.53
CA ASN A 233 -16.85 -2.73 26.16
C ASN A 233 -16.92 -3.43 24.79
N PHE A 234 -15.85 -4.08 24.31
CA PHE A 234 -16.01 -5.10 23.27
C PHE A 234 -16.27 -6.44 23.98
N ASN A 235 -17.51 -6.94 23.93
CA ASN A 235 -18.15 -8.12 24.56
C ASN A 235 -17.37 -9.29 25.22
N LEU A 236 -16.04 -9.38 25.19
CA LEU A 236 -15.20 -10.30 26.00
C LEU A 236 -13.86 -9.69 26.46
N ILE A 237 -13.59 -8.40 26.18
CA ILE A 237 -12.31 -7.73 26.36
C ILE A 237 -12.57 -6.30 26.88
N ARG A 238 -12.29 -6.06 28.18
CA ARG A 238 -12.68 -4.82 28.91
C ARG A 238 -11.58 -3.74 28.96
N SER A 239 -10.61 -3.80 28.05
CA SER A 239 -9.43 -2.94 28.08
C SER A 239 -8.60 -3.11 26.82
N GLY A 240 -7.63 -2.22 26.61
CA GLY A 240 -6.54 -2.48 25.68
C GLY A 240 -5.70 -3.64 26.18
N HIS A 241 -5.39 -4.63 25.35
CA HIS A 241 -4.56 -5.78 25.77
C HIS A 241 -3.28 -5.90 24.97
N LEU A 242 -2.19 -6.07 25.70
CA LEU A 242 -0.88 -6.42 25.17
C LEU A 242 -0.48 -7.78 25.75
N ARG A 243 -0.12 -8.74 24.89
CA ARG A 243 0.24 -10.11 25.28
C ARG A 243 1.36 -10.67 24.42
N ASN A 244 2.02 -11.71 24.94
CA ASN A 244 3.08 -12.46 24.26
C ASN A 244 4.20 -11.57 23.68
N GLY A 245 4.79 -10.72 24.53
CA GLY A 245 5.88 -9.83 24.12
C GLY A 245 5.46 -8.65 23.25
N ALA A 246 4.16 -8.32 23.20
CA ALA A 246 3.67 -7.17 22.46
C ALA A 246 4.29 -5.85 22.94
N GLN A 247 4.51 -4.95 22.00
CA GLN A 247 5.05 -3.61 22.26
C GLN A 247 4.04 -2.55 21.86
N LEU A 248 3.86 -1.56 22.73
CA LEU A 248 3.06 -0.38 22.49
C LEU A 248 3.89 0.86 22.77
N THR A 249 3.90 1.80 21.81
CA THR A 249 4.46 3.14 22.00
C THR A 249 3.38 4.17 21.69
N VAL A 250 3.12 5.09 22.62
CA VAL A 250 2.11 6.14 22.49
C VAL A 250 2.77 7.50 22.74
N THR A 251 2.48 8.51 21.92
CA THR A 251 2.97 9.88 22.18
C THR A 251 1.98 10.75 22.95
N GLY A 252 0.69 10.44 22.89
CA GLY A 252 -0.39 11.17 23.58
C GLY A 252 -0.78 10.55 24.93
N THR A 253 -1.96 10.94 25.41
CA THR A 253 -2.51 10.51 26.69
C THR A 253 -3.18 9.15 26.58
N ILE A 254 -3.04 8.32 27.61
CA ILE A 254 -3.82 7.09 27.77
C ILE A 254 -4.95 7.39 28.76
N SER A 255 -6.21 7.45 28.32
CA SER A 255 -7.38 7.69 29.19
C SER A 255 -8.07 6.41 29.66
N GLY A 256 -7.99 5.34 28.87
CA GLY A 256 -8.53 4.01 29.20
C GLY A 256 -7.50 3.07 29.83
N LYS A 257 -7.95 1.95 30.41
CA LYS A 257 -7.03 0.97 31.02
C LYS A 257 -6.35 0.09 29.97
N ILE A 258 -5.04 -0.05 30.07
CA ILE A 258 -4.24 -0.98 29.29
C ILE A 258 -3.76 -2.12 30.19
N HIS A 259 -4.05 -3.35 29.81
CA HIS A 259 -3.54 -4.55 30.46
C HIS A 259 -2.36 -5.11 29.67
N SER A 260 -1.17 -4.97 30.24
CA SER A 260 0.09 -5.46 29.67
C SER A 260 0.52 -6.75 30.38
N ASN A 261 0.50 -7.87 29.65
CA ASN A 261 0.77 -9.20 30.20
C ASN A 261 1.84 -9.94 29.37
N GLU A 262 2.41 -11.01 29.93
CA GLU A 262 3.27 -11.96 29.22
C GLU A 262 4.49 -11.28 28.55
N ASN A 263 5.31 -10.61 29.37
CA ASN A 263 6.53 -9.90 28.96
C ASN A 263 6.30 -8.79 27.93
N SER A 264 5.14 -8.14 27.94
CA SER A 264 4.83 -7.02 27.04
C SER A 264 5.41 -5.70 27.53
N THR A 265 5.59 -4.73 26.64
CA THR A 265 6.17 -3.42 26.97
C THR A 265 5.24 -2.30 26.53
N VAL A 266 5.03 -1.33 27.42
CA VAL A 266 4.37 -0.05 27.11
C VAL A 266 5.37 1.08 27.26
N ASN A 267 5.47 1.95 26.26
CA ASN A 267 6.21 3.20 26.31
C ASN A 267 5.20 4.35 26.12
N ALA A 268 5.08 5.24 27.10
CA ALA A 268 4.06 6.29 27.09
C ALA A 268 4.51 7.53 27.91
N PRO A 269 3.89 8.71 27.73
CA PRO A 269 4.16 9.87 28.58
C PRO A 269 3.88 9.62 30.06
N SER A 270 2.86 8.81 30.37
CA SER A 270 2.52 8.35 31.71
C SER A 270 2.09 6.86 31.70
N CYS A 271 2.33 6.18 32.81
CA CYS A 271 1.92 4.79 33.07
C CYS A 271 0.71 4.67 34.01
N ASP A 272 0.04 5.77 34.37
CA ASP A 272 -1.02 5.79 35.38
C ASP A 272 -2.19 4.84 35.06
N ASN A 273 -2.46 4.62 33.78
CA ASN A 273 -3.54 3.78 33.28
C ASN A 273 -3.06 2.42 32.73
N VAL A 274 -1.82 2.03 33.04
CA VAL A 274 -1.22 0.76 32.58
C VAL A 274 -1.12 -0.23 33.75
N ILE A 275 -1.71 -1.41 33.56
CA ILE A 275 -1.66 -2.54 34.49
C ILE A 275 -0.71 -3.58 33.91
N SER A 276 0.50 -3.66 34.47
CA SER A 276 1.53 -4.60 34.02
C SER A 276 1.59 -5.85 34.91
N THR A 277 1.57 -7.04 34.30
CA THR A 277 1.72 -8.33 34.98
C THR A 277 2.65 -9.28 34.22
N ASN A 278 3.05 -10.40 34.82
CA ASN A 278 3.81 -11.48 34.17
C ASN A 278 5.07 -10.99 33.41
N GLY A 279 5.93 -10.23 34.09
CA GLY A 279 7.19 -9.72 33.52
C GLY A 279 7.03 -8.53 32.56
N SER A 280 5.82 -8.00 32.40
CA SER A 280 5.57 -6.84 31.56
C SER A 280 6.06 -5.55 32.20
N THR A 281 6.44 -4.58 31.35
CA THR A 281 7.00 -3.29 31.79
C THR A 281 6.20 -2.12 31.25
N CYS A 282 6.26 -1.00 31.97
CA CYS A 282 5.78 0.29 31.47
C CYS A 282 6.87 1.34 31.70
N ASN A 283 7.28 2.00 30.63
CA ASN A 283 8.31 3.03 30.62
C ASN A 283 7.64 4.39 30.40
N ALA A 284 7.61 5.20 31.47
CA ALA A 284 7.08 6.56 31.41
C ALA A 284 8.14 7.54 30.87
N GLY A 285 7.71 8.54 30.10
CA GLY A 285 8.55 9.62 29.61
C GLY A 285 8.18 10.05 28.19
N PRO A 286 8.82 11.11 27.66
CA PRO A 286 8.56 11.56 26.29
C PRO A 286 8.80 10.44 25.28
N GLN A 287 7.84 10.24 24.37
CA GLN A 287 7.92 9.27 23.28
C GLN A 287 7.93 10.01 21.93
N SER A 288 8.51 9.37 20.92
CA SER A 288 8.47 9.85 19.54
C SER A 288 8.03 8.70 18.65
N VAL A 289 7.06 8.98 17.78
CA VAL A 289 6.59 8.07 16.74
C VAL A 289 6.67 8.85 15.43
N ASP A 290 7.38 8.28 14.46
CA ASP A 290 7.44 8.78 13.09
C ASP A 290 6.56 7.89 12.21
N VAL A 291 5.69 8.51 11.42
CA VAL A 291 4.72 7.81 10.57
C VAL A 291 5.03 8.15 9.12
N ASP A 292 5.72 7.24 8.44
CA ASP A 292 6.08 7.38 7.04
C ASP A 292 5.01 6.76 6.13
N VAL A 293 4.13 7.60 5.58
CA VAL A 293 3.16 7.18 4.56
C VAL A 293 3.73 7.21 3.13
N GLY A 294 5.03 7.53 2.98
CA GLY A 294 5.73 7.67 1.70
C GLY A 294 5.40 8.98 0.96
N ASP A 295 6.17 9.28 -0.10
CA ASP A 295 5.84 10.36 -1.03
C ASP A 295 4.63 9.94 -1.90
N LEU A 296 3.43 10.28 -1.42
CA LEU A 296 2.16 10.03 -2.10
C LEU A 296 1.94 10.96 -3.31
N SER A 297 2.73 12.04 -3.43
CA SER A 297 2.51 13.09 -4.43
C SER A 297 2.94 12.65 -5.84
N GLN A 298 3.96 11.82 -5.97
CA GLN A 298 4.47 11.37 -7.28
C GLN A 298 3.50 10.42 -8.03
N ASN A 299 2.57 9.79 -7.31
CA ASN A 299 1.58 8.89 -7.88
C ASN A 299 0.20 9.52 -8.10
N SER A 300 0.03 10.79 -7.72
CA SER A 300 -1.18 11.60 -7.92
C SER A 300 -1.36 12.09 -9.36
N GLN A 301 -0.78 11.39 -10.35
CA GLN A 301 -1.09 11.67 -11.75
C GLN A 301 -2.57 11.41 -11.97
N ILE A 302 -3.36 12.47 -11.99
CA ILE A 302 -4.74 12.45 -12.46
C ILE A 302 -4.70 11.77 -13.83
N LEU A 303 -5.31 10.59 -13.93
CA LEU A 303 -5.45 9.90 -15.20
C LEU A 303 -6.36 10.75 -16.09
N THR A 304 -5.75 11.59 -16.93
CA THR A 304 -6.44 12.17 -18.09
C THR A 304 -6.45 11.14 -19.21
N GLY A 305 -7.08 10.00 -18.96
CA GLY A 305 -7.48 9.07 -20.00
C GLY A 305 -8.83 9.53 -20.55
N THR A 306 -8.96 9.66 -21.87
CA THR A 306 -10.26 9.84 -22.52
C THR A 306 -11.01 8.52 -22.52
N TYR A 307 -11.36 8.01 -21.34
CA TYR A 307 -12.39 6.98 -21.25
C TYR A 307 -13.72 7.71 -21.45
N LYS A 308 -14.25 7.66 -22.67
CA LYS A 308 -15.64 8.05 -22.90
C LYS A 308 -16.47 7.08 -22.07
N CYS A 309 -16.95 7.55 -20.91
CA CYS A 309 -18.04 6.93 -20.20
C CYS A 309 -19.11 6.67 -21.26
N GLY A 310 -19.46 5.39 -21.46
CA GLY A 310 -20.35 4.99 -22.54
C GLY A 310 -21.56 5.91 -22.53
N GLU A 311 -21.73 6.69 -23.60
CA GLU A 311 -22.99 7.36 -23.85
C GLU A 311 -24.04 6.25 -23.83
N ASP A 312 -25.04 6.38 -22.97
CA ASP A 312 -26.20 5.51 -22.93
C ASP A 312 -26.76 5.39 -24.34
N SER A 313 -26.39 4.31 -25.03
CA SER A 313 -27.06 3.88 -26.25
C SER A 313 -28.40 3.29 -25.84
N SER A 314 -29.29 4.18 -25.41
CA SER A 314 -30.74 3.99 -25.38
C SER A 314 -31.26 3.96 -26.83
N SER A 315 -30.75 3.05 -27.64
CA SER A 315 -31.45 2.60 -28.83
C SER A 315 -32.23 1.35 -28.45
N SER A 316 -33.51 1.52 -28.11
CA SER A 316 -34.45 0.41 -28.15
C SER A 316 -34.46 -0.19 -29.56
N PRO A 317 -34.14 -1.46 -29.77
CA PRO A 317 -34.45 -2.12 -31.02
C PRO A 317 -35.86 -2.69 -30.87
N ASP A 318 -36.78 -2.06 -31.61
CA ASP A 318 -38.09 -2.60 -31.89
C ASP A 318 -37.92 -3.96 -32.60
N SER A 319 -38.71 -4.92 -32.14
CA SER A 319 -38.63 -6.34 -32.50
C SER A 319 -39.25 -6.64 -33.86
N SER A 320 -38.53 -7.33 -34.76
CA SER A 320 -39.10 -8.35 -35.65
C SER A 320 -38.01 -9.20 -36.34
N PRO A 321 -38.30 -10.47 -36.69
CA PRO A 321 -37.28 -11.49 -36.99
C PRO A 321 -37.09 -11.75 -38.49
N ASP A 322 -36.15 -12.65 -38.77
CA ASP A 322 -35.83 -13.34 -40.04
C ASP A 322 -34.73 -12.71 -40.91
N SER A 323 -33.54 -13.35 -40.91
CA SER A 323 -33.12 -14.23 -42.02
C SER A 323 -31.64 -14.63 -41.91
N ASP A 324 -31.39 -15.88 -42.29
CA ASP A 324 -30.09 -16.53 -42.43
C ASP A 324 -29.05 -15.69 -43.17
N SER A 325 -27.82 -15.66 -42.66
CA SER A 325 -26.64 -15.72 -43.53
C SER A 325 -25.38 -16.10 -42.75
N ALA A 326 -24.71 -17.11 -43.29
CA ALA A 326 -23.43 -17.60 -42.84
C ALA A 326 -22.30 -16.59 -43.10
N SER A 327 -21.20 -16.83 -42.38
CA SER A 327 -19.80 -16.72 -42.83
C SER A 327 -18.93 -15.57 -42.31
N VAL A 328 -17.68 -15.98 -42.05
CA VAL A 328 -16.41 -15.24 -42.06
C VAL A 328 -15.96 -14.62 -40.73
N MET A 329 -15.15 -15.40 -40.00
CA MET A 329 -14.03 -14.92 -39.20
C MET A 329 -13.11 -13.99 -40.03
N PRO A 330 -12.68 -12.84 -39.51
CA PRO A 330 -11.47 -12.18 -39.99
C PRO A 330 -10.30 -12.53 -39.09
N SER A 331 -9.38 -13.28 -39.67
CA SER A 331 -8.01 -13.47 -39.23
C SER A 331 -7.12 -12.28 -39.67
N TYR A 332 -6.18 -11.91 -38.80
CA TYR A 332 -4.95 -11.12 -39.03
C TYR A 332 -5.05 -9.66 -39.49
N PHE A 333 -4.44 -8.77 -38.70
CA PHE A 333 -3.43 -7.85 -39.23
C PHE A 333 -2.30 -7.64 -38.22
N ALA A 334 -1.08 -7.78 -38.72
CA ALA A 334 0.18 -7.52 -38.04
C ALA A 334 0.47 -6.02 -37.94
N ALA A 335 1.12 -5.58 -36.86
CA ALA A 335 1.75 -4.26 -36.80
C ALA A 335 3.08 -4.30 -36.03
N ILE A 336 4.15 -4.38 -36.82
CA ILE A 336 5.43 -3.63 -36.76
C ILE A 336 6.11 -3.51 -35.37
N VAL A 337 7.18 -4.29 -35.23
CA VAL A 337 8.27 -4.08 -34.27
C VAL A 337 9.19 -2.98 -34.79
N ALA A 338 9.31 -1.87 -34.06
CA ALA A 338 10.39 -0.90 -34.26
C ALA A 338 11.46 -1.13 -33.18
N ALA A 339 12.60 -1.72 -33.57
CA ALA A 339 13.77 -1.84 -32.72
C ALA A 339 14.60 -0.55 -32.82
N VAL A 340 14.79 0.14 -31.70
CA VAL A 340 15.79 1.22 -31.58
C VAL A 340 17.05 0.61 -30.98
N VAL A 341 18.10 0.51 -31.80
CA VAL A 341 19.45 0.15 -31.36
C VAL A 341 20.15 1.42 -30.92
N ALA A 342 20.41 1.57 -29.62
CA ALA A 342 21.30 2.59 -29.09
C ALA A 342 22.72 2.00 -28.99
N VAL A 343 23.66 2.55 -29.76
CA VAL A 343 25.09 2.24 -29.70
C VAL A 343 25.70 3.08 -28.58
N ALA A 344 26.19 2.43 -27.52
CA ALA A 344 26.99 3.08 -26.50
C ALA A 344 28.47 3.08 -26.93
N VAL A 345 29.05 4.27 -27.10
CA VAL A 345 30.49 4.47 -27.29
C VAL A 345 31.16 4.47 -25.92
N ALA A 346 31.93 3.42 -25.62
CA ALA A 346 32.78 3.39 -24.44
C ALA A 346 34.05 4.22 -24.69
N VAL A 347 34.23 5.31 -23.95
CA VAL A 347 35.50 6.04 -23.86
C VAL A 347 36.25 5.50 -22.65
N SER A 348 37.27 4.68 -22.89
CA SER A 348 38.19 4.19 -21.86
C SER A 348 39.22 5.27 -21.55
N ILE A 349 39.14 5.90 -20.38
CA ILE A 349 40.22 6.76 -19.86
C ILE A 349 41.12 5.89 -18.99
N THR A 350 42.30 5.53 -19.53
CA THR A 350 43.35 4.84 -18.79
C THR A 350 44.19 5.87 -18.03
N THR A 351 44.03 5.97 -16.72
CA THR A 351 44.94 6.73 -15.87
C THR A 351 46.17 5.89 -15.53
N THR A 352 47.31 6.26 -16.10
CA THR A 352 48.62 5.70 -15.75
C THR A 352 49.14 6.40 -14.49
N THR A 353 49.20 5.69 -13.37
CA THR A 353 49.84 6.18 -12.14
C THR A 353 51.34 5.93 -12.23
N THR A 354 52.12 6.99 -12.45
CA THR A 354 53.59 6.94 -12.34
C THR A 354 53.96 7.19 -10.88
N MET A 355 54.57 6.20 -10.21
CA MET A 355 55.26 6.42 -8.94
C MET A 355 56.62 7.05 -9.23
N ILE A 356 56.90 8.20 -8.62
CA ILE A 356 58.24 8.71 -8.33
C ILE A 356 58.34 8.84 -6.81
#